data_AF-A0A6P9EWY5-F1
#
_entry.id   AF-A0A6P9EWY5-F1
#
_cell.length_a   1.000
_cell.length_b   1.000
_cell.length_c   1.000
_cell.angle_alpha   90.00
_cell.angle_beta   90.00
_cell.angle_gamma   90.00
#
_symmetry.space_group_name_H-M   'P 1'
#
loop_
_entity.id
_entity.type
_entity.pdbx_description
1 polymer ?
#
loop_
_entity_poly.entity_id
_entity_poly.type
_entity_poly.pdbx_seq_one_letter_code
_entity_poly.pdbx_strand_id
1 'polypeptide(L)'
;MATIQQLVGRWRLVESKGFHEYMKEVGVGMALRKVGAMAKPDCIISSDGKNLTIKTESTLKTTQFSCNLGEKFEETTANGRRTQAVCNFTDSALVQHQEWDGKESTITRKLENGKSVVECVMNNVTYIQVYEKVKIPSSFWTGISYEDEQAQFNEQISILLFFSLLCSIIFIINILHASISKC
;
A
#
# COMPACT_ATOMS: atom_id res chain seq x y z
N MET A 1 23.96 -6.24 16.70
CA MET A 1 24.04 -5.62 15.36
C MET A 1 22.63 -5.54 14.81
N ALA A 2 22.27 -4.45 14.13
CA ALA A 2 20.98 -4.39 13.46
C ALA A 2 20.92 -5.45 12.36
N THR A 3 19.73 -6.00 12.12
CA THR A 3 19.53 -7.04 11.11
C THR A 3 18.29 -6.72 10.29
N ILE A 4 18.24 -7.22 9.06
CA ILE A 4 17.07 -7.07 8.19
C ILE A 4 15.79 -7.63 8.84
N GLN A 5 15.93 -8.60 9.76
CA GLN A 5 14.82 -9.17 10.51
C GLN A 5 14.06 -8.14 11.36
N GLN A 6 14.69 -7.03 11.74
CA GLN A 6 13.99 -5.97 12.47
C GLN A 6 12.99 -5.23 11.56
N LEU A 7 13.28 -5.14 10.26
CA LEU A 7 12.40 -4.54 9.24
C LEU A 7 11.26 -5.48 8.82
N VAL A 8 11.33 -6.78 9.13
CA VAL A 8 10.28 -7.75 8.77
C VAL A 8 8.97 -7.42 9.48
N GLY A 9 7.88 -7.46 8.72
CA GLY A 9 6.52 -7.20 9.19
C GLY A 9 5.71 -6.35 8.22
N ARG A 10 4.49 -6.01 8.67
CA ARG A 10 3.58 -5.09 7.99
C ARG A 10 3.71 -3.69 8.59
N TRP A 11 3.82 -2.69 7.73
CA TRP A 11 4.09 -1.30 8.07
C TRP A 11 3.04 -0.42 7.40
N ARG A 12 2.37 0.43 8.16
CA ARG A 12 1.33 1.35 7.65
C ARG A 12 1.87 2.75 7.51
N LEU A 13 1.68 3.36 6.33
CA LEU A 13 2.12 4.74 6.10
C LEU A 13 1.36 5.70 7.01
N VAL A 14 2.10 6.52 7.76
CA VAL A 14 1.53 7.55 8.65
C VAL A 14 1.91 8.96 8.23
N GLU A 15 3.10 9.15 7.65
CA GLU A 15 3.56 10.45 7.19
C GLU A 15 4.28 10.33 5.84
N SER A 16 4.13 11.33 4.99
CA SER A 16 4.81 11.42 3.70
C SER A 16 5.17 12.87 3.37
N LYS A 17 6.39 13.11 2.87
CA LYS A 17 6.90 14.46 2.55
C LYS A 17 7.77 14.42 1.28
N GLY A 18 7.47 15.27 0.30
CA GLY A 18 8.22 15.35 -0.96
C GLY A 18 7.73 14.42 -2.07
N PHE A 19 6.54 13.80 -1.91
CA PHE A 19 5.98 12.85 -2.88
C PHE A 19 5.83 13.46 -4.27
N HIS A 20 5.29 14.68 -4.36
CA HIS A 20 4.95 15.28 -5.65
C HIS A 20 6.19 15.59 -6.49
N GLU A 21 7.21 16.14 -5.83
CA GLU A 21 8.50 16.54 -6.38
C GLU A 21 9.28 15.31 -6.84
N TYR A 22 9.41 14.30 -5.97
CA TYR A 22 10.11 13.06 -6.30
C TYR A 22 9.42 12.31 -7.44
N MET A 23 8.10 12.16 -7.40
CA MET A 23 7.38 11.49 -8.49
C MET A 23 7.48 12.27 -9.80
N LYS A 24 7.59 13.60 -9.76
CA LYS A 24 7.88 14.41 -10.96
C LYS A 24 9.24 14.06 -11.53
N GLU A 25 10.25 14.02 -10.67
CA GLU A 25 11.66 13.77 -11.03
C GLU A 25 11.85 12.39 -11.65
N VAL A 26 11.18 11.39 -11.09
CA VAL A 26 11.12 10.01 -11.61
C VAL A 26 10.39 9.91 -12.96
N GLY A 27 9.66 10.96 -13.37
CA GLY A 27 8.94 11.01 -14.64
C GLY A 27 7.49 10.50 -14.57
N VAL A 28 6.88 10.48 -13.38
CA VAL A 28 5.47 10.08 -13.23
C VAL A 28 4.54 11.19 -13.72
N GLY A 29 3.64 10.84 -14.64
CA GLY A 29 2.62 11.75 -15.18
C GLY A 29 1.71 12.34 -14.10
N MET A 30 1.20 13.56 -14.33
CA MET A 30 0.41 14.31 -13.34
C MET A 30 -0.81 13.54 -12.81
N ALA A 31 -1.50 12.78 -13.67
CA ALA A 31 -2.68 12.00 -13.29
C ALA A 31 -2.36 10.96 -12.21
N LEU A 32 -1.31 10.14 -12.43
CA LEU A 32 -0.86 9.14 -11.46
C LEU A 32 -0.36 9.77 -10.16
N ARG A 33 0.26 10.97 -10.23
CA ARG A 33 0.69 11.69 -9.03
C ARG A 33 -0.49 12.15 -8.16
N LYS A 34 -1.58 12.62 -8.76
CA LYS A 34 -2.79 13.01 -8.01
C LYS A 34 -3.40 11.80 -7.29
N VAL A 35 -3.51 10.67 -7.99
CA VAL A 35 -4.06 9.44 -7.42
C VAL A 35 -3.15 8.87 -6.32
N GLY A 36 -1.83 8.82 -6.58
CA GLY A 36 -0.86 8.29 -5.63
C GLY A 36 -0.72 9.12 -4.35
N ALA A 37 -0.91 10.45 -4.41
CA ALA A 37 -0.85 11.31 -3.24
C ALA A 37 -1.98 11.04 -2.22
N MET A 38 -3.09 10.43 -2.65
CA MET A 38 -4.19 10.03 -1.78
C MET A 38 -4.03 8.61 -1.24
N ALA A 39 -3.11 7.82 -1.80
CA ALA A 39 -2.88 6.46 -1.37
C ALA A 39 -2.18 6.42 -0.01
N LYS A 40 -2.63 5.51 0.85
CA LYS A 40 -1.97 5.19 2.13
C LYS A 40 -1.57 3.72 2.11
N PRO A 41 -0.49 3.36 1.38
CA PRO A 41 -0.12 1.98 1.23
C PRO A 41 0.42 1.38 2.53
N ASP A 42 0.12 0.11 2.76
CA ASP A 42 0.85 -0.73 3.69
C ASP A 42 2.06 -1.33 2.95
N CYS A 43 3.22 -1.37 3.60
CA CYS A 43 4.44 -2.03 3.15
C CYS A 43 4.65 -3.30 3.96
N ILE A 44 4.74 -4.45 3.29
CA ILE A 44 4.96 -5.76 3.89
C ILE A 44 6.34 -6.24 3.47
N ILE A 45 7.21 -6.47 4.45
CA ILE A 45 8.57 -6.93 4.24
C ILE A 45 8.68 -8.33 4.84
N SER A 46 9.14 -9.29 4.05
CA SER A 46 9.53 -10.63 4.51
C SER A 46 10.96 -10.95 4.08
N SER A 47 11.66 -11.73 4.89
CA SER A 47 13.03 -12.13 4.62
C SER A 47 13.27 -13.55 5.11
N ASP A 48 13.79 -14.39 4.22
CA ASP A 48 14.24 -15.76 4.50
C ASP A 48 15.70 -15.91 4.07
N GLY A 49 16.61 -15.83 5.05
CA GLY A 49 18.05 -15.76 4.78
C GLY A 49 18.41 -14.56 3.91
N LYS A 50 18.83 -14.82 2.66
CA LYS A 50 19.15 -13.79 1.66
C LYS A 50 17.97 -13.39 0.79
N ASN A 51 16.89 -14.19 0.77
CA ASN A 51 15.69 -13.87 0.01
C ASN A 51 14.94 -12.74 0.71
N LEU A 52 14.73 -11.64 0.01
CA LEU A 52 13.95 -10.49 0.46
C LEU A 52 12.73 -10.35 -0.44
N THR A 53 11.56 -10.18 0.16
CA THR A 53 10.34 -9.80 -0.57
C THR A 53 9.77 -8.53 0.03
N ILE A 54 9.46 -7.57 -0.82
CA ILE A 54 8.78 -6.33 -0.45
C ILE A 54 7.49 -6.24 -1.26
N LYS A 55 6.37 -6.12 -0.55
CA LYS A 55 5.04 -5.91 -1.10
C LYS A 55 4.50 -4.58 -0.64
N THR A 56 3.96 -3.78 -1.55
CA THR A 56 3.29 -2.52 -1.25
C THR A 56 1.83 -2.67 -1.66
N GLU A 57 0.91 -2.56 -0.71
CA GLU A 57 -0.53 -2.74 -0.91
C GLU A 57 -1.27 -1.44 -0.62
N SER A 58 -2.15 -1.03 -1.52
CA SER A 58 -3.12 0.06 -1.29
C SER A 58 -4.46 -0.34 -1.89
N THR A 59 -5.51 0.43 -1.59
CA THR A 59 -6.83 0.26 -2.23
C THR A 59 -6.79 0.40 -3.75
N LEU A 60 -5.79 1.10 -4.28
CA LEU A 60 -5.68 1.46 -5.70
C LEU A 60 -4.78 0.51 -6.47
N LYS A 61 -3.68 0.07 -5.85
CA LYS A 61 -2.67 -0.76 -6.52
C LYS A 61 -1.86 -1.56 -5.50
N THR A 62 -1.53 -2.78 -5.89
CA THR A 62 -0.57 -3.63 -5.22
C THR A 62 0.63 -3.87 -6.13
N THR A 63 1.84 -3.78 -5.58
CA THR A 63 3.10 -4.10 -6.26
C THR A 63 3.97 -4.97 -5.37
N GLN A 64 4.73 -5.87 -5.96
CA GLN A 64 5.62 -6.76 -5.23
C GLN A 64 6.87 -7.06 -6.05
N PHE A 65 8.00 -7.21 -5.37
CA PHE A 65 9.19 -7.85 -5.93
C PHE A 65 9.84 -8.77 -4.90
N SER A 66 10.63 -9.72 -5.40
CA SER A 66 11.47 -10.60 -4.61
C SER A 66 12.88 -10.61 -5.20
N CYS A 67 13.90 -10.62 -4.35
CA CYS A 67 15.30 -10.59 -4.75
C CYS A 67 16.19 -11.28 -3.72
N ASN A 68 17.41 -11.67 -4.14
CA ASN A 68 18.48 -12.02 -3.23
C ASN A 68 19.29 -10.77 -2.87
N LEU A 69 19.61 -10.59 -1.60
CA LEU A 69 20.50 -9.51 -1.18
C LEU A 69 21.87 -9.63 -1.86
N GLY A 70 22.33 -8.52 -2.46
CA GLY A 70 23.59 -8.41 -3.20
C GLY A 70 23.52 -8.83 -4.68
N GLU A 71 22.37 -9.33 -5.15
CA GLU A 71 22.20 -9.77 -6.55
C GLU A 71 21.35 -8.77 -7.33
N LYS A 72 21.77 -8.48 -8.57
CA LYS A 72 20.99 -7.66 -9.50
C LYS A 72 19.76 -8.42 -9.97
N PHE A 73 18.61 -7.75 -10.03
CA PHE A 73 17.36 -8.31 -10.53
C PHE A 73 16.59 -7.27 -11.34
N GLU A 74 15.61 -7.74 -12.12
CA GLU A 74 14.69 -6.85 -12.82
C GLU A 74 13.49 -6.51 -11.94
N GLU A 75 13.25 -5.22 -11.71
CA GLU A 75 12.11 -4.72 -10.97
C GLU A 75 11.16 -3.96 -11.90
N THR A 76 9.88 -4.36 -11.92
CA THR A 76 8.82 -3.57 -12.53
C THR A 76 8.19 -2.67 -11.47
N THR A 77 8.45 -1.38 -11.56
CA THR A 77 7.98 -0.37 -10.61
C THR A 77 6.48 -0.08 -10.77
N ALA A 78 5.88 0.59 -9.77
CA ALA A 78 4.44 0.89 -9.76
C ALA A 78 3.94 1.73 -10.96
N ASN A 79 4.80 2.52 -11.61
CA ASN A 79 4.46 3.25 -12.83
C ASN A 79 4.79 2.49 -14.12
N GLY A 80 5.13 1.20 -14.05
CA GLY A 80 5.35 0.32 -15.20
C GLY A 80 6.75 0.38 -15.80
N ARG A 81 7.69 1.12 -15.19
CA ARG A 81 9.09 1.12 -15.66
C ARG A 81 9.79 -0.15 -15.21
N ARG A 82 10.55 -0.75 -16.13
CA ARG A 82 11.49 -1.84 -15.85
C ARG A 82 12.82 -1.23 -15.45
N THR A 83 13.34 -1.63 -14.30
CA THR A 83 14.61 -1.12 -13.75
C THR A 83 15.51 -2.31 -13.43
N GLN A 84 16.83 -2.12 -13.54
CA GLN A 84 17.78 -3.05 -12.95
C GLN A 84 18.02 -2.59 -11.51
N ALA A 85 17.70 -3.43 -10.55
CA ALA A 85 17.77 -3.09 -9.13
C ALA A 85 18.70 -4.05 -8.37
N VAL A 86 19.23 -3.58 -7.25
CA VAL A 86 19.96 -4.40 -6.26
C VAL A 86 19.61 -3.95 -4.85
N CYS A 87 19.38 -4.91 -3.96
CA CYS A 87 19.11 -4.66 -2.55
C CYS A 87 20.30 -5.12 -1.69
N ASN A 88 20.79 -4.26 -0.80
CA ASN A 88 21.85 -4.57 0.16
C ASN A 88 21.40 -4.16 1.57
N PHE A 89 21.83 -4.90 2.59
CA PHE A 89 21.66 -4.49 3.97
C PHE A 89 23.01 -4.07 4.55
N THR A 90 23.23 -2.77 4.69
CA THR A 90 24.49 -2.17 5.14
C THR A 90 24.20 -1.05 6.14
N ASP A 91 25.08 -0.85 7.12
CA ASP A 91 24.97 0.23 8.12
C ASP A 91 23.58 0.33 8.80
N SER A 92 23.00 -0.84 9.11
CA SER A 92 21.67 -0.94 9.73
C SER A 92 20.49 -0.45 8.87
N ALA A 93 20.70 -0.33 7.56
CA ALA A 93 19.70 0.08 6.59
C ALA A 93 19.59 -0.91 5.42
N LEU A 94 18.37 -1.09 4.93
CA LEU A 94 18.12 -1.78 3.66
C LEU A 94 18.14 -0.74 2.54
N VAL A 95 19.16 -0.84 1.68
CA VAL A 95 19.40 0.06 0.55
C VAL A 95 19.01 -0.67 -0.73
N GLN A 96 18.06 -0.10 -1.46
CA GLN A 96 17.65 -0.54 -2.78
C GLN A 96 18.12 0.51 -3.79
N HIS A 97 19.01 0.12 -4.70
CA HIS A 97 19.47 0.96 -5.79
C HIS A 97 18.78 0.54 -7.09
N GLN A 98 18.27 1.49 -7.86
CA GLN A 98 17.53 1.28 -9.11
C GLN A 98 18.19 2.05 -10.24
N GLU A 99 18.46 1.39 -11.36
CA GLU A 99 19.00 1.99 -12.59
C GLU A 99 18.04 1.74 -13.76
N TRP A 100 17.79 2.76 -14.59
CA TRP A 100 17.04 2.65 -15.85
C TRP A 100 17.35 3.83 -16.78
N ASP A 101 17.48 3.61 -18.09
CA ASP A 101 17.65 4.68 -19.10
C ASP A 101 18.73 5.73 -18.74
N GLY A 102 19.84 5.29 -18.13
CA GLY A 102 20.93 6.18 -17.68
C GLY A 102 20.60 7.05 -16.46
N LYS A 103 19.49 6.77 -15.77
CA LYS A 103 19.05 7.40 -14.53
C LYS A 103 19.20 6.41 -13.37
N GLU A 104 19.34 6.96 -12.17
CA GLU A 104 19.41 6.19 -10.94
C GLU A 104 18.49 6.78 -9.85
N SER A 105 18.03 5.92 -8.96
CA SER A 105 17.36 6.32 -7.71
C SER A 105 17.75 5.35 -6.61
N THR A 106 17.84 5.86 -5.38
CA THR A 106 18.13 5.06 -4.19
C THR A 106 16.99 5.15 -3.20
N ILE A 107 16.58 4.00 -2.66
CA ILE A 107 15.56 3.87 -1.64
C ILE A 107 16.18 3.21 -0.41
N THR A 108 16.26 3.96 0.68
CA THR A 108 16.85 3.51 1.96
C THR A 108 15.74 3.30 2.98
N ARG A 109 15.74 2.15 3.66
CA ARG A 109 14.78 1.80 4.72
C ARG A 109 15.53 1.52 6.01
N LYS A 110 15.23 2.27 7.06
CA LYS A 110 15.85 2.14 8.38
C LYS A 110 14.80 2.17 9.50
N LEU A 111 15.15 1.61 10.65
CA LEU A 111 14.35 1.74 11.85
C LEU A 111 14.82 2.91 12.69
N GLU A 112 13.91 3.80 13.03
CA GLU A 112 14.14 4.91 13.95
C GLU A 112 12.99 4.98 14.94
N ASN A 113 13.29 4.89 16.24
CA ASN A 113 12.30 4.98 17.32
C ASN A 113 11.09 4.03 17.14
N GLY A 114 11.34 2.82 16.62
CA GLY A 114 10.30 1.80 16.38
C GLY A 114 9.45 2.02 15.12
N LYS A 115 9.73 3.08 14.34
CA LYS A 115 9.10 3.35 13.04
C LYS A 115 10.04 2.96 11.91
N SER A 116 9.47 2.58 10.76
CA SER A 116 10.24 2.40 9.52
C SER A 116 10.27 3.71 8.77
N VAL A 117 11.46 4.29 8.62
CA VAL A 117 11.72 5.52 7.87
C VAL A 117 12.28 5.12 6.52
N VAL A 118 11.56 5.49 5.46
CA VAL A 118 11.93 5.23 4.07
C VAL A 118 12.26 6.55 3.39
N GLU A 119 13.47 6.65 2.87
CA GLU A 119 13.96 7.80 2.12
C GLU A 119 14.24 7.38 0.68
N CYS A 120 13.65 8.10 -0.28
CA CYS A 120 13.92 7.93 -1.70
C CYS A 120 14.64 9.18 -2.23
N VAL A 121 15.71 9.00 -2.99
CA VAL A 121 16.50 10.11 -3.54
C VAL A 121 16.77 9.89 -5.03
N MET A 122 16.49 10.91 -5.83
CA MET A 122 16.86 11.00 -7.24
C MET A 122 17.24 12.44 -7.57
N ASN A 123 18.43 12.68 -8.14
CA ASN A 123 18.91 14.02 -8.52
C ASN A 123 18.78 15.08 -7.39
N ASN A 124 19.11 14.71 -6.15
CA ASN A 124 18.94 15.53 -4.93
C ASN A 124 17.47 15.82 -4.52
N VAL A 125 16.48 15.33 -5.26
CA VAL A 125 15.08 15.39 -4.85
C VAL A 125 14.79 14.24 -3.91
N THR A 126 14.29 14.57 -2.71
CA THR A 126 14.08 13.60 -1.63
C THR A 126 12.59 13.40 -1.35
N TYR A 127 12.20 12.15 -1.14
CA TYR A 127 10.88 11.75 -0.66
C TYR A 127 11.01 10.90 0.60
N ILE A 128 10.41 11.37 1.69
CA ILE A 128 10.45 10.70 3.00
C ILE A 128 9.07 10.13 3.32
N GLN A 129 9.06 8.90 3.80
CA GLN A 129 7.89 8.19 4.30
C GLN A 129 8.18 7.63 5.68
N VAL A 130 7.23 7.81 6.59
CA VAL A 130 7.30 7.20 7.93
C VAL A 130 6.16 6.21 8.06
N TYR A 131 6.50 5.01 8.50
CA TYR A 131 5.54 3.92 8.70
C TYR A 131 5.54 3.42 10.15
N GLU A 132 4.36 3.05 10.62
CA GLU A 132 4.18 2.39 11.91
C GLU A 132 3.93 0.89 11.74
N LYS A 133 4.49 0.08 12.64
CA LYS A 133 4.33 -1.37 12.57
C LYS A 133 2.88 -1.74 12.90
N VAL A 134 2.22 -2.44 11.96
CA VAL A 134 0.89 -2.97 12.17
C VAL A 134 1.00 -4.17 13.10
N LYS A 135 0.47 -4.03 14.31
CA LYS A 135 0.31 -5.17 15.23
C LYS A 135 -0.87 -5.99 14.72
N ILE A 136 -0.62 -7.22 14.32
CA ILE A 136 -1.71 -8.19 14.12
C ILE A 136 -2.20 -8.54 15.53
N PRO A 137 -3.47 -8.30 15.87
CA PRO A 137 -3.99 -8.69 17.17
C PRO A 137 -3.91 -10.21 17.31
N SER A 138 -3.52 -10.70 18.47
CA SER A 138 -3.40 -12.13 18.77
C SER A 138 -4.71 -12.91 18.55
N SER A 139 -5.85 -12.24 18.55
CA SER A 139 -7.17 -12.80 18.25
C SER A 139 -7.35 -13.23 16.78
N PHE A 140 -6.45 -12.85 15.87
CA PHE A 140 -6.49 -13.27 14.47
C PHE A 140 -6.06 -14.74 14.26
N TRP A 141 -5.39 -15.35 15.26
CA TRP A 141 -4.96 -16.76 15.21
C TRP A 141 -5.92 -17.71 15.93
N THR A 142 -6.88 -17.19 16.69
CA THR A 142 -7.94 -18.00 17.32
C THR A 142 -9.18 -18.01 16.43
N GLY A 143 -9.09 -18.77 15.34
CA GLY A 143 -10.26 -19.26 14.59
C GLY A 143 -10.96 -18.26 13.68
N ILE A 144 -10.55 -18.21 12.41
CA ILE A 144 -11.46 -17.98 11.28
C ILE A 144 -11.01 -18.93 10.15
N SER A 145 -11.75 -20.02 9.97
CA SER A 145 -11.75 -20.74 8.70
C SER A 145 -12.37 -19.83 7.63
N TYR A 146 -11.98 -20.07 6.39
CA TYR A 146 -12.29 -19.31 5.16
C TYR A 146 -13.79 -19.05 4.86
N GLU A 147 -14.71 -19.39 5.77
CA GLU A 147 -16.16 -19.31 5.60
C GLU A 147 -16.78 -18.01 6.17
N ASP A 148 -16.12 -17.30 7.11
CA ASP A 148 -16.72 -16.09 7.73
C ASP A 148 -16.57 -14.81 6.88
N GLU A 149 -15.54 -14.71 6.02
CA GLU A 149 -15.33 -13.54 5.16
C GLU A 149 -16.47 -13.41 4.12
N GLN A 150 -17.10 -14.53 3.75
CA GLN A 150 -18.26 -14.59 2.86
C GLN A 150 -19.58 -14.24 3.58
N ALA A 151 -19.67 -14.50 4.88
CA ALA A 151 -20.83 -14.13 5.70
C ALA A 151 -20.94 -12.62 5.90
N GLN A 152 -19.82 -11.93 6.14
CA GLN A 152 -19.80 -10.48 6.33
C GLN A 152 -20.08 -9.71 5.02
N PHE A 153 -19.67 -10.25 3.87
CA PHE A 153 -20.03 -9.73 2.56
C PHE A 153 -21.54 -9.92 2.26
N ASN A 154 -22.10 -11.08 2.63
CA ASN A 154 -23.52 -11.37 2.45
C ASN A 154 -24.45 -10.54 3.37
N GLU A 155 -24.05 -10.26 4.62
CA GLU A 155 -24.81 -9.33 5.47
C GLU A 155 -24.83 -7.91 4.89
N GLN A 156 -23.71 -7.42 4.36
CA GLN A 156 -23.66 -6.10 3.71
C GLN A 156 -24.55 -6.02 2.46
N ILE A 157 -24.60 -7.08 1.65
CA ILE A 157 -25.50 -7.16 0.50
C ILE A 157 -26.96 -7.22 0.94
N SER A 158 -27.29 -7.99 1.98
CA SER A 158 -28.66 -8.09 2.52
C SER A 158 -29.17 -6.74 3.04
N ILE A 159 -28.32 -6.00 3.78
CA ILE A 159 -28.66 -4.66 4.29
C ILE A 159 -28.90 -3.68 3.14
N LEU A 160 -28.04 -3.68 2.11
CA LEU A 160 -28.20 -2.81 0.93
C LEU A 160 -29.49 -3.13 0.15
N LEU A 161 -29.85 -4.41 0.01
CA LEU A 161 -31.11 -4.81 -0.62
C LEU A 161 -32.32 -4.39 0.21
N PHE A 162 -32.28 -4.51 1.54
CA PHE A 162 -33.35 -4.04 2.44
C PHE A 162 -33.57 -2.52 2.35
N PHE A 163 -32.51 -1.72 2.32
CA PHE A 163 -32.62 -0.27 2.15
C PHE A 163 -33.21 0.12 0.78
N SER A 164 -32.87 -0.62 -0.29
CA SER A 164 -33.45 -0.38 -1.62
C SER A 164 -34.95 -0.68 -1.67
N LEU A 165 -35.41 -1.74 -0.98
CA LEU A 165 -36.81 -2.13 -0.91
C LEU A 165 -37.63 -1.12 -0.09
N LEU A 166 -37.09 -0.68 1.05
CA LEU A 166 -37.72 0.33 1.91
C LEU A 166 -37.90 1.68 1.20
N CYS A 167 -36.89 2.16 0.46
CA CYS A 167 -37.01 3.37 -0.35
C CYS A 167 -38.10 3.25 -1.43
N SER A 168 -38.21 2.09 -2.06
CA SER A 168 -39.22 1.83 -3.10
C SER A 168 -40.64 1.82 -2.52
N ILE A 169 -40.82 1.22 -1.34
CA ILE A 169 -42.12 1.19 -0.64
C ILE A 169 -42.53 2.59 -0.18
N ILE A 170 -41.60 3.38 0.38
CA ILE A 170 -41.88 4.77 0.77
C ILE A 170 -42.27 5.62 -0.44
N PHE A 171 -41.62 5.42 -1.58
CA PHE A 171 -41.96 6.12 -2.82
C PHE A 171 -43.36 5.77 -3.32
N ILE A 172 -43.75 4.49 -3.27
CA ILE A 172 -45.09 4.02 -3.64
C ILE A 172 -46.16 4.58 -2.68
N ILE A 173 -45.90 4.59 -1.36
CA ILE A 173 -46.81 5.16 -0.36
C ILE A 173 -47.02 6.66 -0.61
N ASN A 174 -45.95 7.40 -0.92
CA ASN A 174 -46.05 8.83 -1.24
C ASN A 174 -46.84 9.09 -2.53
N ILE A 175 -46.72 8.23 -3.54
CA ILE A 175 -47.53 8.31 -4.77
C ILE A 175 -49.01 8.02 -4.49
N LEU A 176 -49.31 6.98 -3.70
CA LEU A 176 -50.68 6.64 -3.30
C LEU A 176 -51.32 7.76 -2.46
N HIS A 177 -50.58 8.34 -1.51
CA HIS A 177 -51.07 9.45 -0.70
C HIS A 177 -51.33 10.71 -1.55
N ALA A 178 -50.45 11.00 -2.52
CA ALA A 178 -50.66 12.10 -3.47
C ALA A 178 -51.84 11.88 -4.43
N SER A 179 -52.18 10.62 -4.74
CA SER A 179 -53.33 10.28 -5.58
C SER A 179 -54.66 10.33 -4.83
N ILE A 180 -54.66 10.03 -3.53
CA ILE A 180 -55.87 10.09 -2.67
C ILE A 180 -56.21 11.54 -2.30
N SER A 181 -55.21 12.42 -2.18
CA SER A 181 -55.41 13.85 -1.86
C SER A 181 -55.98 14.71 -3.02
N LYS A 182 -56.21 14.14 -4.20
CA LYS A 182 -56.76 14.83 -5.39
C LYS A 182 -58.16 14.37 -5.81
N CYS A 183 -58.84 13.59 -4.98
CA CYS A 183 -60.27 13.29 -5.12
C CYS A 183 -61.11 14.14 -4.15
#